data_AF-T0DP30-F1
#
_entry.id   AF-T0DP30-F1
#
_cell.length_a   1.000
_cell.length_b   1.000
_cell.length_c   1.000
_cell.angle_alpha   90.00
_cell.angle_beta   90.00
_cell.angle_gamma   90.00
#
_symmetry.space_group_name_H-M   'P 1'
#
loop_
_entity.id
_entity.type
_entity.pdbx_description
1 polymer ?
#
loop_
_entity_poly.entity_id
_entity_poly.type
_entity_poly.pdbx_seq_one_letter_code
_entity_poly.pdbx_strand_id
1 'polypeptide(L)'
;MTHIYLSGPMTGHPDFNRPAFNNAAYCLRITGYQVTNPAEQHIPGASWADYLRHDLALMLQADCVVTLTGWQQSKGASLEVYVAKQLGIPVYELTEVLGTEGKPARDIGEGIKQLSLGI
;
A
#
# COMPACT_ATOMS: atom_id res chain seq x y z
N MET A 1 7.72 6.17 14.59
CA MET A 1 7.37 6.73 13.26
C MET A 1 6.60 5.65 12.56
N THR A 2 5.34 5.89 12.16
CA THR A 2 4.49 4.84 11.60
C THR A 2 5.05 4.34 10.26
N HIS A 3 5.16 3.03 10.12
CA HIS A 3 5.65 2.35 8.93
C HIS A 3 4.47 1.89 8.06
N ILE A 4 4.45 2.37 6.83
CA ILE A 4 3.42 2.08 5.83
C ILE A 4 3.98 1.12 4.78
N TYR A 5 3.20 0.09 4.44
CA TYR A 5 3.38 -0.68 3.21
C TYR A 5 2.41 -0.19 2.12
N LEU A 6 2.91 0.15 0.93
CA LEU A 6 2.08 0.50 -0.21
C LEU A 6 1.61 -0.75 -0.96
N SER A 7 0.31 -0.84 -1.23
CA SER A 7 -0.30 -1.94 -1.99
C SER A 7 -1.10 -1.38 -3.18
N GLY A 8 -1.07 -2.03 -4.34
CA GLY A 8 -1.78 -1.52 -5.51
C GLY A 8 -1.59 -2.36 -6.79
N PRO A 9 -2.28 -1.99 -7.88
CA PRO A 9 -2.12 -2.66 -9.16
C PRO A 9 -0.77 -2.34 -9.79
N MET A 10 -0.07 -3.37 -10.29
CA MET A 10 1.19 -3.24 -11.05
C MET A 10 1.08 -3.90 -12.43
N THR A 11 0.72 -5.19 -12.49
CA THR A 11 0.59 -5.94 -13.74
C THR A 11 -0.49 -5.34 -14.63
N GLY A 12 -0.18 -5.13 -15.92
CA GLY A 12 -1.13 -4.57 -16.91
C GLY A 12 -1.15 -3.05 -16.99
N HIS A 13 -0.44 -2.34 -16.11
CA HIS A 13 -0.26 -0.90 -16.18
C HIS A 13 1.02 -0.51 -16.93
N PRO A 14 1.07 0.66 -17.59
CA PRO A 14 2.31 1.22 -18.14
C PRO A 14 3.39 1.35 -17.05
N ASP A 15 4.62 0.96 -17.37
CA ASP A 15 5.77 0.95 -16.44
C ASP A 15 5.44 0.32 -15.08
N PHE A 16 4.62 -0.75 -15.08
CA PHE A 16 4.18 -1.47 -13.87
C PHE A 16 3.57 -0.56 -12.80
N ASN A 17 2.95 0.55 -13.20
CA ASN A 17 2.39 1.57 -12.30
C ASN A 17 3.41 2.22 -11.35
N ARG A 18 4.72 2.06 -11.59
CA ARG A 18 5.79 2.62 -10.75
C ARG A 18 5.64 4.13 -10.51
N PRO A 19 5.20 4.97 -11.49
CA PRO A 19 4.97 6.40 -11.24
C PRO A 19 3.94 6.67 -10.13
N ALA A 20 2.83 5.91 -10.07
CA ALA A 20 1.80 6.10 -9.04
C ALA A 20 2.31 5.71 -7.65
N PHE A 21 3.00 4.57 -7.56
CA PHE A 21 3.65 4.12 -6.34
C PHE A 21 4.68 5.12 -5.83
N ASN A 22 5.56 5.60 -6.70
CA ASN A 22 6.61 6.55 -6.32
C ASN A 22 6.03 7.90 -5.88
N ASN A 23 4.96 8.37 -6.52
CA ASN A 23 4.26 9.59 -6.09
C ASN A 23 3.63 9.41 -4.71
N ALA A 24 2.90 8.31 -4.48
CA ALA A 24 2.31 8.00 -3.19
C ALA A 24 3.38 7.91 -2.09
N ALA A 25 4.49 7.21 -2.36
CA ALA A 25 5.60 7.09 -1.44
C ALA A 25 6.22 8.45 -1.12
N TYR A 26 6.41 9.32 -2.12
CA TYR A 26 6.88 10.68 -1.90
C TYR A 26 5.95 11.47 -0.98
N CYS A 27 4.65 11.52 -1.29
CA CYS A 27 3.65 12.26 -0.50
C CYS A 27 3.56 11.77 0.96
N LEU A 28 3.63 10.45 1.18
CA LEU A 28 3.63 9.87 2.54
C LEU A 28 4.96 10.12 3.28
N ARG A 29 6.10 10.07 2.58
CA ARG A 29 7.40 10.35 3.21
C ARG A 29 7.53 11.81 3.65
N ILE A 30 7.07 12.77 2.83
CA ILE A 30 7.12 14.20 3.21
C ILE A 30 6.16 14.57 4.35
N THR A 31 5.15 13.73 4.62
CA THR A 31 4.25 13.88 5.78
C THR A 31 4.80 13.23 7.05
N GLY A 32 5.99 12.62 6.99
CA GLY A 32 6.69 12.08 8.15
C GLY A 32 6.53 10.57 8.36
N TYR A 33 5.98 9.84 7.39
CA TYR A 33 5.87 8.38 7.47
C TYR A 33 7.10 7.67 6.92
N GLN A 34 7.43 6.50 7.49
CA GLN A 34 8.32 5.55 6.84
C GLN A 34 7.50 4.75 5.84
N VAL A 35 7.99 4.58 4.60
CA VAL A 35 7.21 3.93 3.53
C VAL A 35 8.02 2.85 2.83
N THR A 36 7.52 1.62 2.88
CA THR A 36 7.92 0.53 1.99
C THR A 36 7.10 0.59 0.72
N ASN A 37 7.82 0.74 -0.40
CA ASN A 37 7.24 0.81 -1.74
C ASN A 37 7.72 -0.39 -2.58
N PRO A 38 6.84 -1.37 -2.91
CA PRO A 38 7.24 -2.54 -3.68
C PRO A 38 7.73 -2.18 -5.10
N ALA A 39 7.32 -1.03 -5.66
CA ALA A 39 7.78 -0.56 -6.98
C ALA A 39 9.27 -0.16 -7.02
N GLU A 40 9.90 0.05 -5.86
CA GLU A 40 11.34 0.33 -5.74
C GLU A 40 12.20 -0.94 -5.81
N GLN A 41 11.58 -2.12 -5.71
CA GLN A 41 12.27 -3.39 -5.66
C GLN A 41 12.35 -4.02 -7.07
N HIS A 42 13.46 -4.69 -7.34
CA HIS A 42 13.63 -5.47 -8.56
C HIS A 42 14.32 -6.79 -8.20
N ILE A 43 13.63 -7.90 -8.49
CA ILE A 43 14.16 -9.24 -8.28
C ILE A 43 14.39 -9.88 -9.66
N PRO A 44 15.64 -9.93 -10.15
CA PRO A 44 15.95 -10.50 -11.47
C PRO A 44 15.48 -11.95 -11.57
N GLY A 45 14.76 -12.27 -12.64
CA GLY A 45 14.29 -13.63 -12.91
C GLY A 45 13.17 -14.15 -11.99
N ALA A 46 12.61 -13.31 -11.11
CA ALA A 46 11.56 -13.71 -10.20
C ALA A 46 10.22 -14.01 -10.90
N SER A 47 9.56 -15.07 -10.45
CA SER A 47 8.18 -15.35 -10.80
C SER A 47 7.21 -14.46 -10.04
N TRP A 48 5.95 -14.42 -10.46
CA TRP A 48 4.88 -13.73 -9.72
C TRP A 48 4.76 -14.21 -8.26
N ALA A 49 4.99 -15.51 -8.01
CA ALA A 49 4.92 -16.06 -6.66
C ALA A 49 6.11 -15.63 -5.79
N ASP A 50 7.27 -15.35 -6.39
CA ASP A 50 8.45 -14.86 -5.67
C ASP A 50 8.24 -13.40 -5.25
N TYR A 51 7.70 -12.57 -6.15
CA TYR A 51 7.26 -11.21 -5.82
C TYR A 51 6.23 -11.22 -4.69
N LEU A 52 5.16 -12.03 -4.80
CA LEU A 52 4.15 -12.08 -3.75
C LEU A 52 4.70 -12.50 -2.38
N ARG A 53 5.61 -13.50 -2.33
CA ARG A 53 6.22 -13.93 -1.06
C ARG A 53 7.06 -12.82 -0.44
N HIS A 54 7.87 -12.16 -1.26
CA HIS A 54 8.69 -11.04 -0.84
C HIS A 54 7.83 -9.88 -0.32
N ASP A 55 6.80 -9.52 -1.07
CA ASP A 55 5.90 -8.41 -0.78
C ASP A 55 5.08 -8.66 0.49
N LEU A 56 4.57 -9.88 0.70
CA LEU A 56 3.95 -10.26 1.96
C LEU A 56 4.94 -10.16 3.14
N ALA A 57 6.19 -10.62 2.98
CA ALA A 57 7.18 -10.54 4.05
C ALA A 57 7.51 -9.09 4.43
N LEU A 58 7.51 -8.17 3.48
CA LEU A 58 7.67 -6.74 3.72
C LEU A 58 6.42 -6.12 4.36
N MET A 59 5.23 -6.47 3.86
CA MET A 59 3.96 -5.98 4.37
C MET A 59 3.76 -6.35 5.84
N LEU A 60 4.15 -7.57 6.24
CA LEU A 60 4.06 -8.05 7.62
C LEU A 60 4.94 -7.28 8.62
N GLN A 61 5.90 -6.49 8.14
CA GLN A 61 6.76 -5.65 8.99
C GLN A 61 6.20 -4.24 9.19
N ALA A 62 5.16 -3.85 8.43
CA ALA A 62 4.57 -2.52 8.50
C ALA A 62 3.49 -2.42 9.59
N ASP A 63 3.30 -1.21 10.11
CA ASP A 63 2.25 -0.89 11.07
C ASP A 63 0.86 -0.84 10.40
N CYS A 64 0.82 -0.52 9.10
CA CYS A 64 -0.41 -0.50 8.31
C CYS A 64 -0.15 -0.64 6.80
N VAL A 65 -1.22 -0.95 6.06
CA VAL A 65 -1.24 -0.99 4.59
C VAL A 65 -1.98 0.24 4.05
N VAL A 66 -1.40 0.90 3.06
CA VAL A 66 -2.06 1.96 2.29
C VAL A 66 -2.23 1.50 0.84
N THR A 67 -3.47 1.47 0.38
CA THR A 67 -3.84 1.00 -0.95
C THR A 67 -3.91 2.14 -1.97
N LEU A 68 -3.43 1.88 -3.18
CA LEU A 68 -3.67 2.73 -4.35
C LEU A 68 -5.05 2.44 -4.96
N THR A 69 -5.61 3.43 -5.65
CA THR A 69 -6.88 3.29 -6.37
C THR A 69 -6.86 2.07 -7.29
N GLY A 70 -7.91 1.25 -7.21
CA GLY A 70 -8.09 0.06 -8.04
C GLY A 70 -7.37 -1.19 -7.52
N TRP A 71 -6.90 -1.19 -6.26
CA TRP A 71 -6.27 -2.36 -5.67
C TRP A 71 -7.15 -3.62 -5.70
N GLN A 72 -8.48 -3.48 -5.66
CA GLN A 72 -9.43 -4.60 -5.70
C GLN A 72 -9.36 -5.40 -7.00
N GLN A 73 -8.86 -4.80 -8.09
CA GLN A 73 -8.69 -5.48 -9.37
C GLN A 73 -7.30 -6.14 -9.49
N SER A 74 -6.38 -5.86 -8.57
CA SER A 74 -5.05 -6.45 -8.54
C SER A 74 -5.07 -7.75 -7.73
N LYS A 75 -4.69 -8.85 -8.37
CA LYS A 75 -4.55 -10.16 -7.71
C LYS A 75 -3.57 -10.11 -6.53
N GLY A 76 -2.43 -9.42 -6.71
CA GLY A 76 -1.42 -9.26 -5.65
C GLY A 76 -1.93 -8.41 -4.50
N ALA A 77 -2.40 -7.20 -4.80
CA ALA A 77 -2.88 -6.27 -3.78
C ALA A 77 -4.08 -6.81 -3.00
N SER A 78 -4.99 -7.52 -3.66
CA SER A 78 -6.13 -8.16 -3.00
C SER A 78 -5.68 -9.24 -2.00
N LEU A 79 -4.62 -10.00 -2.29
CA LEU A 79 -4.06 -10.97 -1.36
C LEU A 79 -3.36 -10.29 -0.19
N GLU A 80 -2.60 -9.22 -0.43
CA GLU A 80 -1.96 -8.44 0.63
C GLU A 80 -2.99 -7.86 1.60
N VAL A 81 -4.04 -7.20 1.07
CA VAL A 81 -5.13 -6.63 1.88
C VAL A 81 -5.89 -7.71 2.64
N TYR A 82 -6.13 -8.87 2.02
CA TYR A 82 -6.76 -10.00 2.68
C TYR A 82 -5.92 -10.48 3.88
N VAL A 83 -4.62 -10.72 3.67
CA VAL A 83 -3.72 -11.16 4.76
C VAL A 83 -3.61 -10.11 5.85
N ALA A 84 -3.42 -8.83 5.50
CA ALA A 84 -3.36 -7.73 6.46
C ALA A 84 -4.59 -7.73 7.39
N LYS A 85 -5.79 -7.89 6.83
CA LYS A 85 -7.04 -7.95 7.59
C LYS A 85 -7.14 -9.15 8.52
N GLN A 86 -6.76 -10.33 8.05
CA GLN A 86 -6.77 -11.55 8.88
C GLN A 86 -5.85 -11.42 10.10
N LEU A 87 -4.79 -10.61 9.96
CA LEU A 87 -3.81 -10.35 11.02
C LEU A 87 -4.12 -9.11 11.86
N GLY A 88 -5.22 -8.41 11.57
CA GLY A 88 -5.57 -7.16 12.27
C GLY A 88 -4.68 -5.96 11.92
N ILE A 89 -3.89 -6.05 10.84
CA ILE A 89 -3.10 -4.93 10.33
C ILE A 89 -4.06 -3.92 9.67
N PRO A 90 -4.08 -2.64 10.10
CA PRO A 90 -4.95 -1.64 9.53
C PRO A 90 -4.71 -1.42 8.03
N VAL A 91 -5.80 -1.20 7.28
CA VAL A 91 -5.76 -0.95 5.83
C VAL A 91 -6.54 0.33 5.52
N TYR A 92 -5.90 1.24 4.78
CA TYR A 92 -6.45 2.54 4.39
C TYR A 92 -6.29 2.78 2.89
N GLU A 93 -7.19 3.55 2.29
CA GLU A 93 -6.99 4.04 0.92
C GLU A 93 -6.13 5.30 0.94
N LEU A 94 -5.21 5.44 -0.03
CA LEU A 94 -4.31 6.60 -0.12
C LEU A 94 -5.07 7.94 -0.10
N THR A 95 -6.22 8.01 -0.77
CA THR A 95 -7.07 9.21 -0.84
C THR A 95 -7.61 9.62 0.53
N GLU A 96 -7.83 8.67 1.44
CA GLU A 96 -8.29 8.94 2.80
C GLU A 96 -7.14 9.40 3.70
N VAL A 97 -5.92 8.88 3.47
CA VAL A 97 -4.71 9.24 4.24
C VAL A 97 -4.22 10.64 3.89
N LEU A 98 -4.12 10.96 2.60
CA LEU A 98 -3.64 12.27 2.12
C LEU A 98 -4.73 13.35 2.16
N GLY A 99 -6.00 12.96 2.26
CA GLY A 99 -7.15 13.86 2.17
C GLY A 99 -7.45 14.31 0.73
N THR A 100 -8.66 14.84 0.52
CA THR A 100 -9.01 15.59 -0.70
C THR A 100 -8.48 17.02 -0.60
N GLU A 101 -8.13 17.62 -1.73
CA GLU A 101 -7.58 18.98 -1.86
C GLU A 101 -8.15 19.96 -0.80
N GLY A 102 -7.27 20.47 0.08
CA GLY A 102 -7.60 21.50 1.07
C GLY A 102 -7.67 21.07 2.54
N LYS A 103 -7.44 19.79 2.88
CA LYS A 103 -7.23 19.34 4.28
C LYS A 103 -5.86 18.69 4.45
N PRO A 104 -5.13 18.98 5.53
CA PRO A 104 -3.83 18.34 5.78
C PRO A 104 -4.01 16.84 6.01
N ALA A 105 -2.97 16.07 5.68
CA ALA A 105 -2.86 14.66 6.01
C ALA A 105 -3.21 14.44 7.48
N ARG A 106 -4.08 13.46 7.75
CA ARG A 106 -4.45 13.10 9.13
C ARG A 106 -3.45 12.07 9.64
N ASP A 107 -3.18 12.10 10.93
CA ASP A 107 -2.40 11.03 11.57
C ASP A 107 -3.15 9.70 11.40
N ILE A 108 -2.45 8.69 10.86
CA ILE A 108 -2.99 7.34 10.68
C ILE A 108 -3.50 6.83 12.04
N GLY A 109 -4.81 6.56 12.10
CA GLY A 109 -5.51 6.10 13.31
C GLY A 109 -6.59 7.08 13.81
N GLU A 110 -6.42 8.40 13.62
CA GLU A 110 -7.41 9.39 14.05
C GLU A 110 -8.25 9.91 12.87
N GLY A 111 -9.50 9.46 12.79
CA GLY A 111 -10.48 10.00 11.83
C GLY A 111 -10.24 9.63 10.35
N ILE A 112 -9.33 8.69 10.06
CA ILE A 112 -9.18 8.05 8.75
C ILE A 112 -10.05 6.79 8.74
N LYS A 113 -10.91 6.66 7.72
CA LYS A 113 -11.78 5.50 7.56
C LYS A 113 -10.94 4.27 7.19
N GLN A 114 -10.76 3.35 8.14
CA GLN A 114 -10.21 2.04 7.86
C GLN A 114 -11.16 1.30 6.90
N LEU A 115 -10.61 0.59 5.91
CA LEU A 115 -11.41 -0.25 5.03
C LEU A 115 -12.09 -1.35 5.85
N SER A 116 -13.42 -1.28 5.98
CA SER A 116 -14.23 -2.43 6.38
C SER A 116 -14.47 -3.30 5.16
N LEU A 117 -13.91 -4.51 5.14
CA LEU A 117 -14.26 -5.52 4.14
C LEU A 117 -15.00 -6.61 4.92
N GLY A 118 -16.26 -6.85 4.55
CA GLY A 118 -17.05 -7.96 5.09
C GLY A 118 -16.60 -9.26 4.44
N ILE A 119 -15.46 -9.77 4.90
CA ILE A 119 -14.96 -11.11 4.59
C ILE A 119 -15.60 -12.14 5.51
#